data_AF-A0A5B8CBP9-F1
#
_entry.id   AF-A0A5B8CBP9-F1
#
_cell.length_a   1.000
_cell.length_b   1.000
_cell.length_c   1.000
_cell.angle_alpha   90.00
_cell.angle_beta   90.00
_cell.angle_gamma   90.00
#
_symmetry.space_group_name_H-M   'P 1'
#
loop_
_entity.id
_entity.type
_entity.pdbx_description
1 polymer ?
#
loop_
_entity_poly.entity_id
_entity_poly.type
_entity_poly.pdbx_seq_one_letter_code
_entity_poly.pdbx_strand_id
1 'polypeptide(L)'
;MEIGADDWESSAPIPVGPCDIASGTEICFELCPAWEKALSYSVAAAVRHYPLPVTLDGQAIERTDWLAEAEHIETALGCRIGVFRGRTVSDQIPRINFHGVTVPCRLPTLIECAREAQWSVGIDIIDAPQLQLVLPARKEIIENAGLEALRSAAMTAIFKAIAKRDGHCLSHKDWLRAKERGVELPEARPRLRQWSPMTGECTRSGTARLIDAEGALVTPCHSPNFAQCLSRALEANPEFSTPLVEPEPGFAGYAWYDALPKIEDCEFLIVQGGKEHLFDETDDRPDLKSGRADSITALLHFATADDTKQTVRLAADLFISYDSCLDYEIEDAAIFLTRACAIDVDDLTDLLEAICFEAHRDSDADSWDTQHDQFLLDARQLAIEQLLDADEALIIRCGTVVSKHLRWLVPQGRMITIYLGADPTRIEISDIPAAETNEHRSRLRTAVRRKGGREGWR
;
A
#
# COMPACT_ATOMS: atom_id res chain seq x y z
N MET A 1 -51.71 -37.01 6.04
CA MET A 1 -50.84 -38.04 6.63
C MET A 1 -50.04 -37.34 7.71
N GLU A 2 -50.11 -37.83 8.95
CA GLU A 2 -49.41 -37.26 10.10
C GLU A 2 -48.33 -38.27 10.51
N ILE A 3 -47.07 -37.82 10.58
CA ILE A 3 -45.93 -38.66 10.97
C ILE A 3 -45.54 -38.24 12.38
N GLY A 4 -45.70 -39.15 13.36
CA GLY A 4 -45.31 -38.90 14.75
C GLY A 4 -43.80 -38.86 14.94
N ALA A 5 -43.34 -38.28 16.05
CA ALA A 5 -41.91 -38.18 16.35
C ALA A 5 -41.20 -39.55 16.37
N ASP A 6 -41.87 -40.57 16.90
CA ASP A 6 -41.33 -41.94 17.04
C ASP A 6 -41.36 -42.76 15.73
N ASP A 7 -42.12 -42.30 14.72
CA ASP A 7 -42.26 -43.00 13.43
C ASP A 7 -40.98 -42.89 12.58
N TRP A 8 -40.14 -41.89 12.82
CA TRP A 8 -38.87 -41.70 12.12
C TRP A 8 -37.76 -42.64 12.61
N GLU A 9 -37.83 -43.12 13.85
CA GLU A 9 -36.78 -43.92 14.49
C GLU A 9 -37.16 -45.41 14.62
N SER A 10 -38.46 -45.73 14.65
CA SER A 10 -38.95 -47.07 14.99
C SER A 10 -38.81 -48.14 13.89
N SER A 11 -38.32 -47.78 12.69
CA SER A 11 -38.28 -48.65 11.50
C SER A 11 -39.64 -49.25 11.09
N ALA A 12 -40.74 -48.81 11.73
CA ALA A 12 -42.09 -49.26 11.42
C ALA A 12 -42.56 -48.64 10.09
N PRO A 13 -43.33 -49.37 9.27
CA PRO A 13 -43.90 -48.81 8.04
C PRO A 13 -44.81 -47.62 8.35
N ILE A 14 -44.52 -46.48 7.74
CA ILE A 14 -45.38 -45.28 7.83
C ILE A 14 -46.66 -45.54 7.00
N PRO A 15 -47.86 -45.38 7.58
CA PRO A 15 -49.13 -45.64 6.89
C PRO A 15 -49.36 -44.62 5.76
N VAL A 16 -49.59 -45.13 4.54
CA VAL A 16 -49.87 -44.32 3.34
C VAL A 16 -51.36 -44.37 2.99
N GLY A 17 -51.97 -43.21 2.76
CA GLY A 17 -53.39 -43.06 2.40
C GLY A 17 -53.59 -42.30 1.08
N PRO A 18 -54.81 -42.31 0.51
CA PRO A 18 -55.14 -41.54 -0.68
C PRO A 18 -55.02 -40.03 -0.42
N CYS A 19 -54.61 -39.27 -1.43
CA CYS A 19 -54.39 -37.83 -1.36
C CYS A 19 -55.02 -37.15 -2.59
N ASP A 20 -55.66 -36.00 -2.38
CA ASP A 20 -56.42 -35.27 -3.41
C ASP A 20 -55.54 -34.31 -4.24
N ILE A 21 -54.21 -34.33 -4.06
CA ILE A 21 -53.31 -33.51 -4.88
C ILE A 21 -53.30 -34.03 -6.32
N ALA A 22 -53.76 -33.20 -7.26
CA ALA A 22 -53.81 -33.57 -8.67
C ALA A 22 -52.41 -33.62 -9.32
N SER A 23 -51.46 -32.84 -8.80
CA SER A 23 -50.07 -32.79 -9.28
C SER A 23 -49.14 -32.16 -8.24
N GLY A 24 -47.88 -32.62 -8.19
CA GLY A 24 -46.84 -32.04 -7.34
C GLY A 24 -46.67 -32.78 -6.01
N THR A 25 -46.16 -32.08 -5.01
CA THR A 25 -45.91 -32.62 -3.67
C THR A 25 -46.20 -31.54 -2.65
N GLU A 26 -47.03 -31.85 -1.66
CA GLU A 26 -47.30 -30.99 -0.51
C GLU A 26 -46.63 -31.63 0.72
N ILE A 27 -45.92 -30.81 1.51
CA ILE A 27 -45.30 -31.23 2.76
C ILE A 27 -45.71 -30.23 3.83
N CYS A 28 -46.38 -30.71 4.87
CA CYS A 28 -46.88 -29.90 5.97
C CYS A 28 -46.07 -30.18 7.23
N PHE A 29 -45.66 -29.12 7.91
CA PHE A 29 -44.94 -29.19 9.19
C PHE A 29 -45.68 -28.35 10.21
N GLU A 30 -45.77 -28.83 11.45
CA GLU A 30 -46.15 -27.98 12.57
C GLU A 30 -44.96 -27.09 12.95
N LEU A 31 -45.13 -25.78 12.80
CA LEU A 31 -44.08 -24.81 13.12
C LEU A 31 -44.15 -24.42 14.59
N CYS A 32 -43.02 -24.50 15.29
CA CYS A 32 -42.93 -23.92 16.63
C CYS A 32 -42.85 -22.38 16.54
N PRO A 33 -43.23 -21.64 17.60
CA PRO A 33 -43.25 -20.17 17.58
C PRO A 33 -41.90 -19.50 17.24
N ALA A 34 -40.78 -20.18 17.50
CA ALA A 34 -39.45 -19.68 17.15
C ALA A 34 -39.19 -19.74 15.63
N TRP A 35 -39.67 -20.79 14.96
CA TRP A 35 -39.49 -20.96 13.52
C TRP A 35 -40.41 -20.04 12.74
N GLU A 36 -41.63 -19.83 13.21
CA GLU A 36 -42.58 -18.90 12.60
C GLU A 36 -41.97 -17.48 12.51
N LYS A 37 -41.34 -17.02 13.59
CA LYS A 37 -40.64 -15.71 13.61
C LYS A 37 -39.45 -15.62 12.65
N ALA A 38 -38.79 -16.74 12.37
CA ALA A 38 -37.59 -16.79 11.51
C ALA A 38 -37.90 -17.18 10.05
N LEU A 39 -39.15 -17.55 9.74
CA LEU A 39 -39.53 -18.17 8.48
C LEU A 39 -39.23 -17.25 7.29
N SER A 40 -39.74 -16.01 7.32
CA SER A 40 -39.55 -15.06 6.23
C SER A 40 -38.07 -14.80 5.94
N TYR A 41 -37.24 -14.65 6.98
CA TYR A 41 -35.79 -14.47 6.83
C TYR A 41 -35.13 -15.71 6.21
N SER A 42 -35.50 -16.90 6.70
CA SER A 42 -34.92 -18.17 6.25
C SER A 42 -35.29 -18.49 4.80
N VAL A 43 -36.54 -18.21 4.41
CA VAL A 43 -37.02 -18.33 3.03
C VAL A 43 -36.28 -17.34 2.13
N ALA A 44 -36.19 -16.06 2.51
CA ALA A 44 -35.47 -15.06 1.72
C ALA A 44 -34.00 -15.46 1.51
N ALA A 45 -33.33 -15.95 2.55
CA ALA A 45 -31.95 -16.42 2.47
C ALA A 45 -31.79 -17.62 1.53
N ALA A 46 -32.66 -18.63 1.63
CA ALA A 46 -32.60 -19.84 0.81
C ALA A 46 -32.99 -19.60 -0.66
N VAL A 47 -33.96 -18.70 -0.89
CA VAL A 47 -34.51 -18.40 -2.21
C VAL A 47 -33.58 -17.50 -3.02
N ARG A 48 -32.74 -16.70 -2.36
CA ARG A 48 -31.90 -15.66 -2.98
C ARG A 48 -31.21 -16.12 -4.27
N HIS A 49 -30.70 -17.35 -4.31
CA HIS A 49 -30.02 -17.94 -5.47
C HIS A 49 -30.66 -19.26 -5.94
N TYR A 50 -31.91 -19.50 -5.56
CA TYR A 50 -32.66 -20.69 -5.93
C TYR A 50 -33.17 -20.59 -7.38
N PRO A 51 -33.00 -21.63 -8.22
CA PRO A 51 -33.31 -21.54 -9.65
C PRO A 51 -34.80 -21.42 -9.96
N LEU A 52 -35.69 -21.92 -9.08
CA LEU A 52 -37.13 -21.90 -9.32
C LEU A 52 -37.83 -20.72 -8.62
N PRO A 53 -38.94 -20.20 -9.17
CA PRO A 53 -39.75 -19.19 -8.50
C PRO A 53 -40.29 -19.73 -7.16
N VAL A 54 -40.25 -18.90 -6.12
CA VAL A 54 -40.79 -19.24 -4.80
C VAL A 54 -41.70 -18.13 -4.32
N THR A 55 -42.82 -18.53 -3.73
CA THR A 55 -43.79 -17.63 -3.10
C THR A 55 -43.91 -17.95 -1.62
N LEU A 56 -43.99 -16.92 -0.78
CA LEU A 56 -44.38 -17.02 0.62
C LEU A 56 -45.70 -16.26 0.79
N ASP A 57 -46.72 -16.90 1.35
CA ASP A 57 -48.05 -16.31 1.55
C ASP A 57 -48.66 -15.69 0.27
N GLY A 58 -48.42 -16.35 -0.87
CA GLY A 58 -48.89 -15.89 -2.20
C GLY A 58 -48.08 -14.73 -2.80
N GLN A 59 -47.07 -14.22 -2.10
CA GLN A 59 -46.18 -13.17 -2.60
C GLN A 59 -44.89 -13.76 -3.15
N ALA A 60 -44.47 -13.33 -4.34
CA ALA A 60 -43.21 -13.75 -4.94
C ALA A 60 -42.02 -13.20 -4.12
N ILE A 61 -41.07 -14.07 -3.81
CA ILE A 61 -39.82 -13.69 -3.14
C ILE A 61 -38.78 -13.30 -4.18
N GLU A 62 -38.06 -12.21 -3.91
CA GLU A 62 -37.00 -11.71 -4.79
C GLU A 62 -35.85 -12.72 -4.91
N ARG A 63 -35.33 -12.85 -6.13
CA ARG A 63 -34.20 -13.72 -6.47
C ARG A 63 -33.15 -12.94 -7.23
N THR A 64 -31.90 -13.30 -7.02
CA THR A 64 -30.75 -12.69 -7.67
C THR A 64 -29.90 -13.76 -8.34
N ASP A 65 -29.48 -13.50 -9.58
CA ASP A 65 -28.52 -14.38 -10.25
C ASP A 65 -27.22 -14.41 -9.44
N TRP A 66 -26.76 -15.62 -9.08
CA TRP A 66 -25.53 -15.85 -8.33
C TRP A 66 -24.31 -15.19 -8.99
N LEU A 67 -24.30 -15.12 -10.32
CA LEU A 67 -23.20 -14.59 -11.12
C LEU A 67 -23.49 -13.20 -11.72
N ALA A 68 -24.49 -12.47 -11.21
CA ALA A 68 -24.94 -11.20 -11.79
C ALA A 68 -23.82 -10.16 -12.00
N GLU A 69 -22.84 -10.12 -11.08
CA GLU A 69 -21.73 -9.16 -11.10
C GLU A 69 -20.46 -9.69 -11.78
N ALA A 70 -20.51 -10.87 -12.40
CA ALA A 70 -19.34 -11.45 -13.06
C ALA A 70 -19.01 -10.67 -14.35
N GLU A 71 -17.75 -10.32 -14.53
CA GLU A 71 -17.23 -9.66 -15.74
C GLU A 71 -17.26 -10.62 -16.94
N HIS A 72 -17.11 -11.91 -16.68
CA HIS A 72 -17.21 -12.95 -17.69
C HIS A 72 -17.91 -14.18 -17.12
N ILE A 73 -18.89 -14.72 -17.86
CA ILE A 73 -19.51 -16.01 -17.56
C ILE A 73 -19.28 -16.96 -18.73
N GLU A 74 -18.90 -18.20 -18.45
CA GLU A 74 -18.93 -19.30 -19.41
C GLU A 74 -19.50 -20.59 -18.80
N THR A 75 -19.95 -21.51 -19.64
CA THR A 75 -20.49 -22.81 -19.19
C THR A 75 -19.49 -23.91 -19.48
N ALA A 76 -19.12 -24.69 -18.45
CA ALA A 76 -18.23 -25.84 -18.56
C ALA A 76 -18.52 -26.85 -17.45
N LEU A 77 -18.34 -28.14 -17.72
CA LEU A 77 -18.48 -29.23 -16.74
C LEU A 77 -19.82 -29.20 -15.98
N GLY A 78 -20.91 -28.82 -16.67
CA GLY A 78 -22.24 -28.73 -16.06
C GLY A 78 -22.40 -27.56 -15.08
N CYS A 79 -21.52 -26.56 -15.14
CA CYS A 79 -21.54 -25.38 -14.27
C CYS A 79 -21.49 -24.10 -15.11
N ARG A 80 -22.06 -23.00 -14.59
CA ARG A 80 -21.70 -21.64 -15.03
C ARG A 80 -20.53 -21.18 -14.16
N ILE A 81 -19.47 -20.72 -14.80
CA ILE A 81 -18.26 -20.20 -14.16
C ILE A 81 -18.26 -18.69 -14.39
N GLY A 82 -18.49 -17.92 -13.33
CA GLY A 82 -18.39 -16.46 -13.34
C GLY A 82 -17.03 -16.00 -12.85
N VAL A 83 -16.39 -15.10 -13.58
CA VAL A 83 -15.10 -14.47 -13.26
C VAL A 83 -15.36 -13.04 -12.77
N PHE A 84 -14.74 -12.68 -11.66
CA PHE A 84 -14.87 -11.38 -11.01
C PHE A 84 -13.51 -10.69 -10.91
N ARG A 85 -13.49 -9.38 -11.11
CA ARG A 85 -12.31 -8.52 -10.95
C ARG A 85 -12.43 -7.63 -9.71
N GLY A 86 -11.30 -7.40 -9.02
CA GLY A 86 -11.21 -6.49 -7.88
C GLY A 86 -11.79 -7.05 -6.57
N ARG A 87 -12.25 -8.30 -6.56
CA ARG A 87 -12.86 -8.92 -5.40
C ARG A 87 -11.83 -9.77 -4.66
N THR A 88 -11.35 -9.27 -3.52
CA THR A 88 -10.63 -10.11 -2.55
C THR A 88 -11.63 -10.94 -1.80
N VAL A 89 -11.69 -12.23 -2.11
CA VAL A 89 -12.65 -13.13 -1.50
C VAL A 89 -11.92 -14.05 -0.52
N SER A 90 -12.22 -13.89 0.76
CA SER A 90 -11.79 -14.83 1.80
C SER A 90 -12.30 -16.24 1.48
N ASP A 91 -11.52 -17.25 1.85
CA ASP A 91 -11.90 -18.67 1.72
C ASP A 91 -13.21 -19.02 2.44
N GLN A 92 -13.63 -18.19 3.41
CA GLN A 92 -14.86 -18.37 4.19
C GLN A 92 -16.12 -17.87 3.47
N ILE A 93 -15.97 -17.10 2.39
CA ILE A 93 -17.11 -16.60 1.62
C ILE A 93 -17.59 -17.71 0.67
N PRO A 94 -18.90 -17.99 0.59
CA PRO A 94 -19.42 -18.99 -0.34
C PRO A 94 -19.03 -18.68 -1.80
N ARG A 95 -18.53 -19.70 -2.51
CA ARG A 95 -18.03 -19.59 -3.89
C ARG A 95 -18.79 -20.46 -4.87
N ILE A 96 -19.55 -21.44 -4.39
CA ILE A 96 -20.32 -22.37 -5.21
C ILE A 96 -21.78 -22.33 -4.76
N ASN A 97 -22.70 -22.15 -5.71
CA ASN A 97 -24.13 -22.25 -5.52
C ASN A 97 -24.65 -23.61 -6.01
N PHE A 98 -25.09 -24.46 -5.10
CA PHE A 98 -25.83 -25.69 -5.38
C PHE A 98 -27.32 -25.41 -5.28
N HIS A 99 -27.90 -24.83 -6.34
CA HIS A 99 -29.34 -24.56 -6.43
C HIS A 99 -29.90 -23.89 -5.16
N GLY A 100 -29.30 -22.78 -4.71
CA GLY A 100 -29.69 -22.05 -3.49
C GLY A 100 -28.89 -22.44 -2.24
N VAL A 101 -28.25 -23.61 -2.21
CA VAL A 101 -27.31 -23.99 -1.13
C VAL A 101 -25.91 -23.49 -1.48
N THR A 102 -25.48 -22.40 -0.85
CA THR A 102 -24.17 -21.81 -1.12
C THR A 102 -23.12 -22.35 -0.14
N VAL A 103 -21.98 -22.80 -0.66
CA VAL A 103 -20.89 -23.36 0.15
C VAL A 103 -19.55 -22.66 -0.11
N PRO A 104 -18.69 -22.50 0.91
CA PRO A 104 -17.31 -22.09 0.72
C PRO A 104 -16.54 -23.19 -0.02
N CYS A 105 -15.62 -22.78 -0.90
CA CYS A 105 -14.72 -23.68 -1.59
C CYS A 105 -13.48 -22.91 -2.03
N ARG A 106 -12.31 -23.51 -1.83
CA ARG A 106 -11.07 -22.99 -2.41
C ARG A 106 -11.13 -23.14 -3.93
N LEU A 107 -11.19 -22.01 -4.60
CA LEU A 107 -11.19 -21.89 -6.05
C LEU A 107 -10.01 -21.02 -6.47
N PRO A 108 -9.50 -21.17 -7.71
CA PRO A 108 -8.38 -20.37 -8.17
C PRO A 108 -8.65 -18.88 -8.06
N THR A 109 -7.61 -18.16 -7.67
CA THR A 109 -7.49 -16.71 -7.77
C THR A 109 -6.22 -16.39 -8.55
N LEU A 110 -6.17 -15.20 -9.14
CA LEU A 110 -5.00 -14.72 -9.86
C LEU A 110 -4.81 -13.24 -9.56
N ILE A 111 -3.57 -12.81 -9.30
CA ILE A 111 -3.23 -11.41 -9.07
C ILE A 111 -2.24 -11.02 -10.16
N GLU A 112 -2.56 -9.97 -10.91
CA GLU A 112 -1.63 -9.38 -11.89
C GLU A 112 -0.50 -8.65 -11.17
N CYS A 113 0.67 -8.57 -11.81
CA CYS A 113 1.83 -7.83 -11.32
C CYS A 113 1.46 -6.38 -10.98
N ALA A 114 2.23 -5.78 -10.07
CA ALA A 114 1.89 -4.51 -9.43
C ALA A 114 0.47 -4.43 -8.81
N ARG A 115 -0.25 -5.56 -8.65
CA ARG A 115 -1.64 -5.65 -8.19
C ARG A 115 -2.63 -4.84 -9.06
N GLU A 116 -2.39 -4.73 -10.37
CA GLU A 116 -3.27 -4.01 -11.33
C GLU A 116 -4.70 -4.56 -11.34
N ALA A 117 -4.82 -5.87 -11.17
CA ALA A 117 -6.08 -6.56 -11.05
C ALA A 117 -5.93 -7.79 -10.16
N GLN A 118 -7.02 -8.11 -9.46
CA GLN A 118 -7.19 -9.37 -8.77
C GLN A 118 -8.43 -10.07 -9.31
N TRP A 119 -8.28 -11.34 -9.65
CA TRP A 119 -9.28 -12.17 -10.28
C TRP A 119 -9.73 -13.28 -9.35
N SER A 120 -11.03 -13.51 -9.32
CA SER A 120 -11.64 -14.61 -8.57
C SER A 120 -12.81 -15.20 -9.37
N VAL A 121 -13.28 -16.37 -8.94
CA VAL A 121 -14.36 -17.09 -9.62
C VAL A 121 -15.50 -17.46 -8.68
N GLY A 122 -16.72 -17.48 -9.19
CA GLY A 122 -17.90 -18.06 -8.55
C GLY A 122 -18.52 -19.10 -9.47
N ILE A 123 -19.09 -20.15 -8.89
CA ILE A 123 -19.63 -21.29 -9.64
C ILE A 123 -21.12 -21.43 -9.34
N ASP A 124 -21.93 -21.55 -10.38
CA ASP A 124 -23.36 -21.86 -10.31
C ASP A 124 -23.60 -23.24 -10.93
N ILE A 125 -24.12 -24.19 -10.16
CA ILE A 125 -24.31 -25.58 -10.62
C ILE A 125 -25.54 -25.68 -11.52
N ILE A 126 -25.39 -26.28 -12.70
CA ILE A 126 -26.50 -26.66 -13.59
C ILE A 126 -26.80 -28.15 -13.42
N ASP A 127 -25.84 -29.00 -13.78
CA ASP A 127 -25.91 -30.46 -13.71
C ASP A 127 -24.49 -31.03 -13.66
N ALA A 128 -23.96 -31.18 -12.45
CA ALA A 128 -22.57 -31.55 -12.21
C ALA A 128 -22.48 -32.69 -11.18
N PRO A 129 -22.87 -33.93 -11.54
CA PRO A 129 -22.91 -35.07 -10.60
C PRO A 129 -21.54 -35.46 -10.03
N GLN A 130 -20.46 -35.05 -10.70
CA GLN A 130 -19.08 -35.20 -10.24
C GLN A 130 -18.74 -34.32 -9.03
N LEU A 131 -19.53 -33.28 -8.76
CA LEU A 131 -19.37 -32.40 -7.61
C LEU A 131 -20.35 -32.82 -6.53
N GLN A 132 -19.84 -33.12 -5.34
CA GLN A 132 -20.62 -33.71 -4.26
C GLN A 132 -20.42 -32.91 -2.98
N LEU A 133 -21.47 -32.76 -2.20
CA LEU A 133 -21.40 -32.14 -0.88
C LEU A 133 -21.16 -33.22 0.20
N VAL A 134 -20.39 -32.86 1.22
CA VAL A 134 -20.14 -33.71 2.38
C VAL A 134 -21.46 -33.94 3.13
N LEU A 135 -21.80 -35.21 3.33
CA LEU A 135 -22.96 -35.62 4.11
C LEU A 135 -22.59 -35.74 5.61
N PRO A 136 -23.54 -35.54 6.54
CA PRO A 136 -24.98 -35.26 6.31
C PRO A 136 -25.29 -33.76 6.14
N ALA A 137 -24.41 -32.86 6.59
CA ALA A 137 -24.72 -31.44 6.76
C ALA A 137 -24.70 -30.60 5.47
N ARG A 138 -24.07 -31.08 4.39
CA ARG A 138 -23.98 -30.41 3.08
C ARG A 138 -23.38 -29.01 3.12
N LYS A 139 -22.46 -28.76 4.06
CA LYS A 139 -21.81 -27.46 4.26
C LYS A 139 -20.51 -27.28 3.48
N GLU A 140 -19.95 -28.38 2.99
CA GLU A 140 -18.63 -28.44 2.36
C GLU A 140 -18.69 -29.30 1.10
N ILE A 141 -17.79 -29.05 0.16
CA ILE A 141 -17.63 -29.86 -1.05
C ILE A 141 -16.61 -30.97 -0.82
N ILE A 142 -16.82 -32.13 -1.43
CA ILE A 142 -15.88 -33.25 -1.39
C ILE A 142 -14.71 -32.95 -2.32
N GLU A 143 -13.49 -33.06 -1.78
CA GLU A 143 -12.25 -33.00 -2.54
C GLU A 143 -12.10 -34.25 -3.42
N ASN A 144 -12.33 -34.10 -4.73
CA ASN A 144 -12.31 -35.19 -5.69
C ASN A 144 -11.79 -34.73 -7.07
N ALA A 145 -11.64 -35.68 -8.00
CA ALA A 145 -11.18 -35.38 -9.36
C ALA A 145 -12.12 -34.43 -10.13
N GLY A 146 -13.42 -34.44 -9.84
CA GLY A 146 -14.39 -33.52 -10.43
C GLY A 146 -14.16 -32.08 -10.00
N LEU A 147 -13.86 -31.85 -8.72
CA LEU A 147 -13.51 -30.53 -8.20
C LEU A 147 -12.18 -30.03 -8.75
N GLU A 148 -11.18 -30.91 -8.92
CA GLU A 148 -9.92 -30.53 -9.56
C GLU A 148 -10.11 -30.15 -11.04
N ALA A 149 -10.93 -30.90 -11.77
CA ALA A 149 -11.29 -30.54 -13.14
C ALA A 149 -12.01 -29.17 -13.18
N LEU A 150 -12.91 -28.89 -12.23
CA LEU A 150 -13.56 -27.60 -12.09
C LEU A 150 -12.57 -26.47 -11.79
N ARG A 151 -11.63 -26.65 -10.87
CA ARG A 151 -10.57 -25.68 -10.57
C ARG A 151 -9.73 -25.38 -11.82
N SER A 152 -9.40 -26.40 -12.60
CA SER A 152 -8.67 -26.26 -13.86
C SER A 152 -9.48 -25.47 -14.91
N ALA A 153 -10.77 -25.79 -15.07
CA ALA A 153 -11.67 -25.07 -15.98
C ALA A 153 -11.85 -23.60 -15.52
N ALA A 154 -12.00 -23.36 -14.23
CA ALA A 154 -12.17 -22.03 -13.67
C ALA A 154 -10.92 -21.15 -13.84
N MET A 155 -9.71 -21.71 -13.69
CA MET A 155 -8.48 -20.98 -14.00
C MET A 155 -8.41 -20.62 -15.50
N THR A 156 -8.85 -21.53 -16.37
CA THR A 156 -8.91 -21.26 -17.82
C THR A 156 -9.92 -20.15 -18.14
N ALA A 157 -11.06 -20.11 -17.44
CA ALA A 157 -12.03 -19.02 -17.55
C ALA A 157 -11.45 -17.67 -17.14
N ILE A 158 -10.61 -17.61 -16.08
CA ILE A 158 -9.88 -16.39 -15.71
C ILE A 158 -9.02 -15.90 -16.86
N PHE A 159 -8.20 -16.76 -17.46
CA PHE A 159 -7.34 -16.37 -18.59
C PHE A 159 -8.15 -15.90 -19.80
N LYS A 160 -9.28 -16.55 -20.11
CA LYS A 160 -10.18 -16.10 -21.19
C LYS A 160 -10.82 -14.74 -20.90
N ALA A 161 -11.14 -14.45 -19.63
CA ALA A 161 -11.65 -13.13 -19.24
C ALA A 161 -10.57 -12.06 -19.46
N ILE A 162 -9.32 -12.36 -19.07
CA ILE A 162 -8.16 -11.49 -19.30
C ILE A 162 -7.94 -11.27 -20.81
N ALA A 163 -8.04 -12.32 -21.63
CA ALA A 163 -7.85 -12.25 -23.08
C ALA A 163 -8.84 -11.33 -23.81
N LYS A 164 -10.00 -11.04 -23.20
CA LYS A 164 -10.99 -10.11 -23.76
C LYS A 164 -10.67 -8.64 -23.48
N ARG A 165 -9.72 -8.37 -22.59
CA ARG A 165 -9.25 -7.02 -22.28
C ARG A 165 -8.17 -6.60 -23.27
N ASP A 166 -7.97 -5.29 -23.38
CA ASP A 166 -6.96 -4.68 -24.24
C ASP A 166 -5.53 -4.81 -23.66
N GLY A 167 -5.08 -6.04 -23.39
CA GLY A 167 -3.81 -6.35 -22.72
C GLY A 167 -3.92 -6.59 -21.20
N HIS A 168 -2.82 -7.04 -20.60
CA HIS A 168 -2.75 -7.52 -19.21
C HIS A 168 -1.41 -7.22 -18.54
N CYS A 169 -1.34 -7.44 -17.23
CA CYS A 169 -0.13 -7.39 -16.41
C CYS A 169 0.16 -8.74 -15.73
N LEU A 170 -0.17 -9.88 -16.35
CA LEU A 170 0.20 -11.21 -15.87
C LEU A 170 1.71 -11.37 -15.68
N SER A 171 2.10 -12.08 -14.62
CA SER A 171 3.46 -12.60 -14.51
C SER A 171 3.80 -13.48 -15.72
N HIS A 172 5.07 -13.54 -16.12
CA HIS A 172 5.54 -14.39 -17.20
C HIS A 172 5.17 -15.87 -16.96
N LYS A 173 5.25 -16.31 -15.69
CA LYS A 173 4.80 -17.64 -15.27
C LYS A 173 3.31 -17.88 -15.56
N ASP A 174 2.43 -16.95 -15.23
CA ASP A 174 0.99 -17.10 -15.46
C ASP A 174 0.63 -16.93 -16.94
N TRP A 175 1.39 -16.14 -17.69
CA TRP A 175 1.25 -16.03 -19.15
C TRP A 175 1.60 -17.34 -19.86
N LEU A 176 2.71 -17.99 -19.49
CA LEU A 176 3.01 -19.35 -19.98
C LEU A 176 1.94 -20.36 -19.56
N ARG A 177 1.44 -20.27 -18.33
CA ARG A 177 0.34 -21.13 -17.85
C ARG A 177 -0.95 -20.93 -18.64
N ALA A 178 -1.24 -19.71 -19.11
CA ALA A 178 -2.38 -19.44 -19.98
C ALA A 178 -2.21 -20.15 -21.32
N LYS A 179 -1.02 -20.05 -21.92
CA LYS A 179 -0.66 -20.72 -23.17
C LYS A 179 -0.74 -22.24 -23.08
N GLU A 180 -0.23 -22.84 -22.00
CA GLU A 180 -0.36 -24.28 -21.72
C GLU A 180 -1.83 -24.76 -21.67
N ARG A 181 -2.74 -23.84 -21.35
CA ARG A 181 -4.19 -24.08 -21.28
C ARG A 181 -4.93 -23.72 -22.57
N GLY A 182 -4.19 -23.41 -23.63
CA GLY A 182 -4.76 -23.06 -24.93
C GLY A 182 -5.39 -21.66 -24.98
N VAL A 183 -5.03 -20.77 -24.05
CA VAL A 183 -5.45 -19.36 -24.10
C VAL A 183 -4.27 -18.52 -24.58
N GLU A 184 -4.35 -18.08 -25.83
CA GLU A 184 -3.35 -17.20 -26.43
C GLU A 184 -3.55 -15.76 -25.94
N LEU A 185 -2.47 -15.18 -25.42
CA LEU A 185 -2.40 -13.81 -24.92
C LEU A 185 -1.16 -13.14 -25.53
N PRO A 186 -1.20 -11.84 -25.88
CA PRO A 186 0.01 -11.09 -26.21
C PRO A 186 0.95 -11.03 -25.00
N GLU A 187 2.19 -10.55 -25.17
CA GLU A 187 3.03 -10.23 -24.01
C GLU A 187 2.33 -9.19 -23.10
N ALA A 188 2.67 -9.20 -21.81
CA ALA A 188 2.15 -8.22 -20.86
C ALA A 188 2.44 -6.79 -21.31
N ARG A 189 1.55 -5.86 -20.95
CA ARG A 189 1.76 -4.44 -21.24
C ARG A 189 3.08 -3.99 -20.59
N PRO A 190 3.93 -3.23 -21.29
CA PRO A 190 5.21 -2.76 -20.77
C PRO A 190 4.98 -1.60 -19.79
N ARG A 191 4.41 -1.90 -18.61
CA ARG A 191 4.12 -0.91 -17.57
C ARG A 191 4.70 -1.35 -16.25
N LEU A 192 5.51 -0.49 -15.67
CA LEU A 192 6.15 -0.73 -14.38
C LEU A 192 5.78 0.37 -13.40
N ARG A 193 5.96 0.09 -12.11
CA ARG A 193 5.81 1.10 -11.06
C ARG A 193 6.92 2.13 -11.25
N GLN A 194 6.56 3.40 -11.28
CA GLN A 194 7.51 4.49 -11.20
C GLN A 194 8.29 4.34 -9.90
N TRP A 195 9.61 4.42 -9.99
CA TRP A 195 10.49 4.38 -8.82
C TRP A 195 10.20 5.59 -7.92
N SER A 196 10.20 5.33 -6.63
CA SER A 196 10.12 6.36 -5.58
C SER A 196 11.14 6.04 -4.51
N PRO A 197 11.79 7.05 -3.90
CA PRO A 197 12.77 6.81 -2.86
C PRO A 197 12.10 6.12 -1.66
N MET A 198 12.80 5.13 -1.10
CA MET A 198 12.34 4.44 0.11
C MET A 198 12.51 5.33 1.34
N THR A 199 11.66 5.13 2.34
CA THR A 199 11.74 5.82 3.64
C THR A 199 12.15 4.86 4.76
N GLY A 200 12.57 5.41 5.90
CA GLY A 200 12.92 4.64 7.12
C GLY A 200 11.83 3.66 7.56
N GLU A 201 10.56 4.08 7.58
CA GLU A 201 9.41 3.20 7.88
C GLU A 201 9.15 2.08 6.85
N CYS A 202 10.01 1.96 5.82
CA CYS A 202 9.83 1.09 4.66
C CYS A 202 8.49 1.36 3.92
N THR A 203 7.91 2.55 4.14
CA THR A 203 6.67 2.99 3.50
C THR A 203 7.01 3.69 2.20
N ARG A 204 6.81 2.99 1.08
CA ARG A 204 6.82 3.68 -0.22
C ARG A 204 5.63 4.63 -0.27
N SER A 205 5.80 5.80 -0.89
CA SER A 205 4.69 6.72 -1.17
C SER A 205 3.48 5.92 -1.68
N GLY A 206 2.38 5.95 -0.94
CA GLY A 206 1.29 4.97 -0.99
C GLY A 206 0.51 4.88 -2.31
N THR A 207 0.96 5.54 -3.37
CA THR A 207 0.36 5.51 -4.70
C THR A 207 1.42 5.34 -5.78
N ALA A 208 2.06 4.17 -5.81
CA ALA A 208 2.98 3.80 -6.89
C ALA A 208 2.26 3.90 -8.25
N ARG A 209 2.60 4.94 -9.02
CA ARG A 209 2.03 5.20 -10.34
C ARG A 209 2.63 4.22 -11.35
N LEU A 210 1.81 3.56 -12.14
CA LEU A 210 2.30 2.80 -13.30
C LEU A 210 2.62 3.75 -14.46
N ILE A 211 3.82 3.65 -15.01
CA ILE A 211 4.25 4.38 -16.22
C ILE A 211 4.58 3.41 -17.34
N ASP A 212 4.71 3.91 -18.55
CA ASP A 212 5.27 3.13 -19.66
C ASP A 212 6.74 2.81 -19.36
N ALA A 213 7.16 1.58 -19.61
CA ALA A 213 8.51 1.12 -19.39
C ALA A 213 9.43 1.40 -20.60
N GLU A 214 8.89 1.84 -21.74
CA GLU A 214 9.71 2.19 -22.90
C GLU A 214 10.73 3.28 -22.56
N GLY A 215 12.01 2.98 -22.76
CA GLY A 215 13.12 3.89 -22.43
C GLY A 215 13.37 4.10 -20.94
N ALA A 216 12.69 3.37 -20.06
CA ALA A 216 12.88 3.45 -18.62
C ALA A 216 14.10 2.65 -18.16
N LEU A 217 14.62 3.01 -16.98
CA LEU A 217 15.75 2.37 -16.34
C LEU A 217 15.29 1.65 -15.07
N VAL A 218 15.47 0.33 -15.03
CA VAL A 218 15.09 -0.47 -13.86
C VAL A 218 16.04 -0.16 -12.72
N THR A 219 15.50 0.35 -11.62
CA THR A 219 16.26 0.86 -10.47
C THR A 219 16.05 -0.06 -9.27
N PRO A 220 17.11 -0.65 -8.71
CA PRO A 220 16.97 -1.56 -7.57
C PRO A 220 16.45 -0.82 -6.33
N CYS A 221 16.12 -1.60 -5.31
CA CYS A 221 15.70 -1.05 -4.04
C CYS A 221 16.94 -0.57 -3.28
N HIS A 222 17.20 0.72 -3.31
CA HIS A 222 18.29 1.36 -2.57
C HIS A 222 17.92 1.58 -1.10
N SER A 223 18.89 1.54 -0.19
CA SER A 223 18.66 1.92 1.22
C SER A 223 18.08 3.35 1.31
N PRO A 224 17.31 3.70 2.36
CA PRO A 224 16.66 5.01 2.45
C PRO A 224 17.61 6.19 2.24
N ASN A 225 18.84 6.13 2.79
CA ASN A 225 19.82 7.21 2.66
C ASN A 225 20.29 7.38 1.21
N PHE A 226 20.59 6.29 0.49
CA PHE A 226 20.92 6.34 -0.93
C PHE A 226 19.72 6.76 -1.78
N ALA A 227 18.55 6.19 -1.52
CA ALA A 227 17.33 6.46 -2.28
C ALA A 227 16.92 7.94 -2.19
N GLN A 228 16.88 8.52 -0.98
CA GLN A 228 16.49 9.92 -0.78
C GLN A 228 17.54 10.88 -1.36
N CYS A 229 18.84 10.61 -1.16
CA CYS A 229 19.90 11.43 -1.76
C CYS A 229 19.90 11.34 -3.29
N LEU A 230 19.63 10.16 -3.86
CA LEU A 230 19.50 9.97 -5.31
C LEU A 230 18.29 10.74 -5.85
N SER A 231 17.14 10.68 -5.18
CA SER A 231 15.95 11.44 -5.58
C SER A 231 16.26 12.93 -5.67
N ARG A 232 16.95 13.48 -4.66
CA ARG A 232 17.38 14.88 -4.65
C ARG A 232 18.38 15.18 -5.78
N ALA A 233 19.34 14.29 -6.04
CA ALA A 233 20.27 14.46 -7.16
C ALA A 233 19.53 14.48 -8.50
N LEU A 234 18.55 13.60 -8.72
CA LEU A 234 17.74 13.59 -9.94
C LEU A 234 16.98 14.92 -10.15
N GLU A 235 16.40 15.48 -9.09
CA GLU A 235 15.72 16.78 -9.16
C GLU A 235 16.66 17.94 -9.53
N ALA A 236 17.92 17.87 -9.08
CA ALA A 236 18.94 18.87 -9.38
C ALA A 236 19.54 18.76 -10.80
N ASN A 237 19.31 17.63 -11.51
CA ASN A 237 19.86 17.36 -12.84
C ASN A 237 18.73 17.11 -13.86
N PRO A 238 17.94 18.14 -14.23
CA PRO A 238 16.76 18.00 -15.11
C PRO A 238 17.09 17.51 -16.53
N GLU A 239 18.35 17.59 -16.95
CA GLU A 239 18.85 16.99 -18.19
C GLU A 239 18.80 15.45 -18.18
N PHE A 240 18.85 14.83 -17.00
CA PHE A 240 18.59 13.41 -16.83
C PHE A 240 17.09 13.17 -16.82
N SER A 241 16.52 12.98 -18.01
CA SER A 241 15.08 12.80 -18.23
C SER A 241 14.63 11.34 -18.31
N THR A 242 15.56 10.39 -18.11
CA THR A 242 15.28 8.95 -18.17
C THR A 242 14.36 8.55 -17.01
N PRO A 243 13.16 7.99 -17.28
CA PRO A 243 12.27 7.54 -16.22
C PRO A 243 12.88 6.37 -15.43
N LEU A 244 12.82 6.44 -14.10
CA LEU A 244 13.21 5.34 -13.23
C LEU A 244 11.97 4.50 -12.87
N VAL A 245 12.12 3.18 -12.93
CA VAL A 245 11.06 2.21 -12.63
C VAL A 245 11.53 1.14 -11.65
N GLU A 246 10.62 0.66 -10.82
CA GLU A 246 10.89 -0.44 -9.90
C GLU A 246 10.99 -1.78 -10.64
N PRO A 247 11.83 -2.71 -10.17
CA PRO A 247 11.87 -4.07 -10.68
C PRO A 247 10.55 -4.78 -10.38
N GLU A 248 10.05 -5.54 -11.37
CA GLU A 248 8.93 -6.45 -11.22
C GLU A 248 9.41 -7.86 -11.58
N PRO A 249 9.89 -8.65 -10.60
CA PRO A 249 10.41 -9.99 -10.85
C PRO A 249 9.41 -10.91 -11.55
N GLY A 250 8.10 -10.66 -11.40
CA GLY A 250 7.06 -11.40 -12.11
C GLY A 250 7.13 -11.27 -13.63
N PHE A 251 7.80 -10.25 -14.17
CA PHE A 251 7.96 -10.02 -15.61
C PHE A 251 9.25 -10.59 -16.21
N ALA A 252 10.15 -11.14 -15.40
CA ALA A 252 11.36 -11.80 -15.93
C ALA A 252 11.00 -12.92 -16.92
N GLY A 253 11.56 -12.85 -18.13
CA GLY A 253 11.25 -13.74 -19.25
C GLY A 253 10.41 -13.11 -20.36
N TYR A 254 9.78 -11.95 -20.14
CA TYR A 254 9.21 -11.17 -21.25
C TYR A 254 10.32 -10.46 -22.04
N ALA A 255 10.22 -10.48 -23.37
CA ALA A 255 11.24 -9.92 -24.24
C ALA A 255 11.44 -8.41 -23.99
N TRP A 256 10.35 -7.65 -23.80
CA TRP A 256 10.45 -6.22 -23.51
C TRP A 256 11.08 -5.93 -22.16
N TYR A 257 10.83 -6.75 -21.13
CA TYR A 257 11.31 -6.52 -19.77
C TYR A 257 12.79 -6.87 -19.65
N ASP A 258 13.20 -7.99 -20.25
CA ASP A 258 14.59 -8.44 -20.24
C ASP A 258 15.51 -7.53 -21.08
N ALA A 259 14.94 -6.77 -22.01
CA ALA A 259 15.65 -5.77 -22.81
C ALA A 259 15.85 -4.42 -22.11
N LEU A 260 15.20 -4.16 -20.97
CA LEU A 260 15.34 -2.88 -20.25
C LEU A 260 16.75 -2.75 -19.64
N PRO A 261 17.38 -1.57 -19.73
CA PRO A 261 18.60 -1.31 -18.99
C PRO A 261 18.31 -1.32 -17.48
N LYS A 262 19.30 -1.72 -16.69
CA LYS A 262 19.18 -1.89 -15.24
C LYS A 262 20.32 -1.19 -14.53
N ILE A 263 20.01 -0.38 -13.52
CA ILE A 263 21.01 0.09 -12.57
C ILE A 263 21.52 -1.14 -11.81
N GLU A 264 22.81 -1.40 -11.95
CA GLU A 264 23.52 -2.42 -11.16
C GLU A 264 23.88 -1.85 -9.79
N ASP A 265 24.29 -0.58 -9.76
CA ASP A 265 24.82 0.06 -8.56
C ASP A 265 24.62 1.58 -8.56
N CYS A 266 24.51 2.16 -7.37
CA CYS A 266 24.47 3.59 -7.13
C CYS A 266 25.49 3.94 -6.05
N GLU A 267 26.52 4.70 -6.43
CA GLU A 267 27.56 5.14 -5.50
C GLU A 267 27.54 6.67 -5.36
N PHE A 268 28.05 7.18 -4.24
CA PHE A 268 28.29 8.61 -4.04
C PHE A 268 29.78 8.90 -3.89
N LEU A 269 30.32 9.70 -4.81
CA LEU A 269 31.68 10.19 -4.75
C LEU A 269 31.70 11.56 -4.06
N ILE A 270 32.34 11.62 -2.90
CA ILE A 270 32.56 12.83 -2.10
C ILE A 270 34.01 13.25 -2.21
N VAL A 271 34.25 14.51 -2.55
CA VAL A 271 35.58 15.13 -2.45
C VAL A 271 35.59 16.04 -1.23
N GLN A 272 36.48 15.78 -0.27
CA GLN A 272 36.63 16.63 0.93
C GLN A 272 38.11 16.88 1.23
N GLY A 273 38.50 18.17 1.28
CA GLY A 273 39.90 18.54 1.49
C GLY A 273 40.81 18.04 0.35
N GLY A 274 40.28 17.95 -0.87
CA GLY A 274 40.97 17.40 -2.04
C GLY A 274 41.18 15.88 -2.04
N LYS A 275 40.55 15.13 -1.12
CA LYS A 275 40.56 13.66 -1.12
C LYS A 275 39.21 13.11 -1.60
N GLU A 276 39.27 12.07 -2.42
CA GLU A 276 38.11 11.35 -2.92
C GLU A 276 37.71 10.21 -1.98
N HIS A 277 36.42 10.15 -1.66
CA HIS A 277 35.78 9.14 -0.83
C HIS A 277 34.56 8.61 -1.59
N LEU A 278 34.59 7.34 -1.94
CA LEU A 278 33.49 6.67 -2.63
C LEU A 278 32.65 5.93 -1.58
N PHE A 279 31.35 6.09 -1.63
CA PHE A 279 30.39 5.41 -0.77
C PHE A 279 29.48 4.55 -1.63
N ASP A 280 29.48 3.24 -1.37
CA ASP A 280 28.48 2.30 -1.86
C ASP A 280 27.57 1.88 -0.69
N GLU A 281 26.51 1.13 -0.96
CA GLU A 281 25.55 0.70 0.08
C GLU A 281 26.12 -0.27 1.11
N THR A 282 27.32 -0.81 0.88
CA THR A 282 27.99 -1.80 1.72
C THR A 282 29.23 -1.25 2.43
N ASP A 283 29.64 -0.01 2.15
CA ASP A 283 30.89 0.56 2.61
C ASP A 283 30.72 1.25 3.98
N ASP A 284 31.32 0.64 5.01
CA ASP A 284 31.47 1.25 6.33
C ASP A 284 32.66 2.21 6.34
N ARG A 285 32.39 3.53 6.30
CA ARG A 285 33.43 4.56 6.42
C ARG A 285 33.29 5.44 7.66
N PRO A 286 33.56 4.91 8.86
CA PRO A 286 33.49 5.67 10.13
C PRO A 286 34.53 6.81 10.23
N ASP A 287 35.52 6.85 9.34
CA ASP A 287 36.64 7.79 9.43
C ASP A 287 36.35 9.18 8.84
N LEU A 288 35.27 9.34 8.05
CA LEU A 288 34.94 10.61 7.40
C LEU A 288 33.96 11.43 8.26
N LYS A 289 34.40 12.60 8.72
CA LYS A 289 33.57 13.48 9.55
C LYS A 289 32.57 14.25 8.70
N SER A 290 31.33 14.36 9.21
CA SER A 290 30.31 15.26 8.71
C SER A 290 30.85 16.67 8.48
N GLY A 291 30.33 17.34 7.45
CA GLY A 291 30.62 18.74 7.19
C GLY A 291 30.70 19.07 5.71
N ARG A 292 31.47 20.12 5.41
CA ARG A 292 31.54 20.66 4.05
C ARG A 292 32.37 19.76 3.13
N ALA A 293 31.83 19.47 1.96
CA ALA A 293 32.49 18.80 0.85
C ALA A 293 32.83 19.81 -0.26
N ASP A 294 33.93 19.55 -0.97
CA ASP A 294 34.34 20.30 -2.15
C ASP A 294 33.40 19.99 -3.34
N SER A 295 33.02 18.72 -3.51
CA SER A 295 32.00 18.27 -4.48
C SER A 295 31.38 16.95 -4.06
N ILE A 296 30.14 16.71 -4.47
CA ILE A 296 29.43 15.43 -4.31
C ILE A 296 28.89 15.02 -5.69
N THR A 297 28.99 13.75 -6.05
CA THR A 297 28.51 13.22 -7.33
C THR A 297 27.88 11.86 -7.13
N ALA A 298 26.62 11.69 -7.55
CA ALA A 298 26.00 10.37 -7.62
C ALA A 298 26.44 9.67 -8.92
N LEU A 299 26.90 8.43 -8.81
CA LEU A 299 27.37 7.58 -9.90
C LEU A 299 26.37 6.46 -10.10
N LEU A 300 25.65 6.49 -11.22
CA LEU A 300 24.71 5.44 -11.59
C LEU A 300 25.39 4.51 -12.59
N HIS A 301 25.62 3.28 -12.17
CA HIS A 301 26.17 2.22 -13.01
C HIS A 301 25.02 1.40 -13.56
N PHE A 302 24.87 1.34 -14.87
CA PHE A 302 23.84 0.53 -15.48
C PHE A 302 24.37 -0.32 -16.62
N ALA A 303 23.78 -1.50 -16.74
CA ALA A 303 23.99 -2.42 -17.85
C ALA A 303 22.81 -2.32 -18.82
N THR A 304 23.13 -2.28 -20.11
CA THR A 304 22.15 -2.44 -21.19
C THR A 304 21.92 -3.92 -21.48
N ALA A 305 20.91 -4.24 -22.28
CA ALA A 305 20.61 -5.64 -22.67
C ALA A 305 21.81 -6.36 -23.34
N ASP A 306 22.68 -5.62 -24.02
CA ASP A 306 23.90 -6.14 -24.66
C ASP A 306 25.11 -6.21 -23.69
N ASP A 307 24.86 -6.13 -22.38
CA ASP A 307 25.89 -6.12 -21.32
C ASP A 307 26.91 -4.98 -21.44
N THR A 308 26.56 -3.92 -22.18
CA THR A 308 27.39 -2.71 -22.24
C THR A 308 27.16 -1.90 -20.98
N LYS A 309 28.21 -1.74 -20.18
CA LYS A 309 28.22 -0.94 -18.96
C LYS A 309 28.37 0.55 -19.27
N GLN A 310 27.52 1.35 -18.66
CA GLN A 310 27.54 2.80 -18.74
C GLN A 310 27.50 3.40 -17.34
N THR A 311 28.11 4.57 -17.18
CA THR A 311 28.08 5.33 -15.93
C THR A 311 27.54 6.72 -16.22
N VAL A 312 26.46 7.07 -15.53
CA VAL A 312 25.93 8.45 -15.50
C VAL A 312 26.41 9.11 -14.22
N ARG A 313 26.80 10.39 -14.34
CA ARG A 313 27.26 11.20 -13.22
C ARG A 313 26.25 12.32 -13.01
N LEU A 314 25.62 12.34 -11.85
CA LEU A 314 24.68 13.39 -11.47
C LEU A 314 25.33 14.27 -10.41
N ALA A 315 25.28 15.59 -10.61
CA ALA A 315 25.76 16.52 -9.59
C ALA A 315 24.85 16.43 -8.37
N ALA A 316 25.42 16.23 -7.19
CA ALA A 316 24.67 16.24 -5.93
C ALA A 316 25.20 17.38 -5.05
N ASP A 317 24.31 17.98 -4.26
CA ASP A 317 24.67 19.04 -3.33
C ASP A 317 24.80 18.53 -1.88
N LEU A 318 24.25 17.35 -1.60
CA LEU A 318 24.13 16.73 -0.28
C LEU A 318 24.24 15.20 -0.39
N PHE A 319 24.86 14.57 0.61
CA PHE A 319 24.78 13.13 0.86
C PHE A 319 24.75 12.86 2.37
N ILE A 320 23.95 11.90 2.80
CA ILE A 320 23.90 11.43 4.19
C ILE A 320 24.30 9.96 4.21
N SER A 321 25.37 9.66 4.95
CA SER A 321 25.82 8.29 5.18
C SER A 321 25.41 7.84 6.58
N TYR A 322 25.14 6.55 6.71
CA TYR A 322 25.03 5.85 7.99
C TYR A 322 26.10 4.78 8.05
N ASP A 323 26.41 4.31 9.25
CA ASP A 323 27.14 3.06 9.45
C ASP A 323 26.22 1.91 9.00
N SER A 324 26.68 1.05 8.08
CA SER A 324 25.83 0.02 7.46
C SER A 324 25.48 -1.13 8.44
N CYS A 325 26.12 -1.15 9.61
CA CYS A 325 25.98 -2.20 10.61
C CYS A 325 24.96 -1.90 11.72
N LEU A 326 24.34 -0.72 11.77
CA LEU A 326 23.49 -0.28 12.89
C LEU A 326 22.10 0.18 12.44
N ASP A 327 21.17 0.17 13.39
CA ASP A 327 19.88 0.85 13.26
C ASP A 327 20.13 2.31 12.85
N TYR A 328 19.25 2.90 12.03
CA TYR A 328 19.38 4.29 11.55
C TYR A 328 19.15 5.29 12.69
N GLU A 329 20.03 5.32 13.68
CA GLU A 329 19.99 6.27 14.78
C GLU A 329 20.39 7.65 14.26
N ILE A 330 19.66 8.67 14.71
CA ILE A 330 19.85 10.03 14.23
C ILE A 330 21.27 10.56 14.53
N GLU A 331 21.88 10.08 15.60
CA GLU A 331 23.21 10.49 16.04
C GLU A 331 24.36 9.96 15.17
N ASP A 332 24.13 8.88 14.42
CA ASP A 332 25.13 8.25 13.55
C ASP A 332 25.16 8.85 12.14
N ALA A 333 24.30 9.83 11.86
CA ALA A 333 24.18 10.47 10.56
C ALA A 333 25.45 11.28 10.19
N ALA A 334 26.19 10.81 9.19
CA ALA A 334 27.29 11.55 8.59
C ALA A 334 26.79 12.42 7.43
N ILE A 335 26.64 13.73 7.67
CA ILE A 335 26.03 14.67 6.72
C ILE A 335 27.12 15.43 5.94
N PHE A 336 27.09 15.31 4.61
CA PHE A 336 28.02 15.98 3.70
C PHE A 336 27.29 17.01 2.85
N LEU A 337 27.80 18.25 2.85
CA LEU A 337 27.17 19.38 2.16
C LEU A 337 28.17 20.11 1.28
N THR A 338 27.84 20.32 0.01
CA THR A 338 28.61 21.24 -0.83
C THR A 338 28.39 22.70 -0.41
N ARG A 339 29.23 23.61 -0.92
CA ARG A 339 29.01 25.06 -0.73
C ARG A 339 27.77 25.59 -1.47
N ALA A 340 27.31 24.90 -2.50
CA ALA A 340 26.16 25.28 -3.30
C ALA A 340 24.84 24.76 -2.72
N CYS A 341 24.89 23.89 -1.71
CA CYS A 341 23.71 23.36 -1.06
C CYS A 341 22.95 24.47 -0.34
N ALA A 342 21.69 24.67 -0.77
CA ALA A 342 20.79 25.68 -0.24
C ALA A 342 19.71 25.08 0.67
N ILE A 343 19.90 23.84 1.14
CA ILE A 343 18.98 23.19 2.07
C ILE A 343 18.88 24.01 3.36
N ASP A 344 17.67 24.18 3.88
CA ASP A 344 17.44 24.80 5.18
C ASP A 344 17.26 23.76 6.28
N VAL A 345 17.07 24.24 7.51
CA VAL A 345 16.91 23.36 8.69
C VAL A 345 15.67 22.50 8.59
N ASP A 346 14.57 23.04 8.07
CA ASP A 346 13.30 22.31 7.97
C ASP A 346 13.42 21.22 6.90
N ASP A 347 13.91 21.56 5.71
CA ASP A 347 14.14 20.61 4.61
C ASP A 347 15.13 19.49 4.99
N LEU A 348 16.19 19.79 5.75
CA LEU A 348 17.13 18.78 6.24
C LEU A 348 16.49 17.89 7.32
N THR A 349 15.61 18.44 8.15
CA THR A 349 14.85 17.65 9.15
C THR A 349 13.92 16.66 8.44
N ASP A 350 13.17 17.12 7.44
CA ASP A 350 12.27 16.29 6.64
C ASP A 350 13.05 15.19 5.89
N LEU A 351 14.24 15.51 5.38
CA LEU A 351 15.12 14.52 4.74
C LEU A 351 15.62 13.46 5.74
N LEU A 352 16.03 13.87 6.94
CA LEU A 352 16.47 12.94 7.99
C LEU A 352 15.31 12.05 8.47
N GLU A 353 14.11 12.60 8.61
CA GLU A 353 12.89 11.84 8.88
C GLU A 353 12.64 10.80 7.79
N ALA A 354 12.65 11.23 6.53
CA ALA A 354 12.44 10.34 5.40
C ALA A 354 13.48 9.21 5.38
N ILE A 355 14.73 9.46 5.76
CA ILE A 355 15.78 8.43 5.75
C ILE A 355 15.68 7.48 6.95
N CYS A 356 15.47 8.00 8.16
CA CYS A 356 15.76 7.24 9.39
C CYS A 356 14.56 6.91 10.24
N PHE A 357 13.49 7.68 10.16
CA PHE A 357 12.41 7.50 11.11
C PHE A 357 11.71 6.16 10.84
N GLU A 358 11.76 5.27 11.84
CA GLU A 358 10.96 4.06 11.90
C GLU A 358 10.38 3.94 13.31
N ALA A 359 9.05 3.92 13.42
CA ALA A 359 8.40 3.78 14.71
C ALA A 359 8.63 2.38 15.29
N HIS A 360 9.18 2.33 16.51
CA HIS A 360 9.40 1.08 17.21
C HIS A 360 8.07 0.40 17.52
N ARG A 361 7.95 -0.88 17.13
CA ARG A 361 6.71 -1.66 17.25
C ARG A 361 6.65 -2.56 18.48
N ASP A 362 7.54 -2.34 19.45
CA ASP A 362 7.52 -3.13 20.69
C ASP A 362 6.33 -2.68 21.55
N SER A 363 5.75 -3.62 22.27
CA SER A 363 4.67 -3.38 23.21
C SER A 363 5.01 -2.39 24.33
N ASP A 364 6.29 -2.27 24.68
CA ASP A 364 6.78 -1.32 25.69
C ASP A 364 7.23 0.02 25.10
N ALA A 365 7.18 0.18 23.77
CA ALA A 365 7.51 1.44 23.11
C ALA A 365 6.39 2.47 23.28
N ASP A 366 6.77 3.76 23.27
CA ASP A 366 5.81 4.87 23.32
C ASP A 366 4.87 4.87 22.10
N SER A 367 3.80 5.67 22.14
CA SER A 367 2.94 5.83 20.96
C SER A 367 3.70 6.40 19.76
N TRP A 368 3.25 6.10 18.54
CA TRP A 368 3.84 6.61 17.30
C TRP A 368 4.04 8.13 17.34
N ASP A 369 3.02 8.89 17.76
CA ASP A 369 3.07 10.35 17.83
C ASP A 369 4.20 10.84 18.76
N THR A 370 4.37 10.20 19.92
CA THR A 370 5.42 10.56 20.89
C THR A 370 6.81 10.28 20.34
N GLN A 371 7.00 9.11 19.71
CA GLN A 371 8.28 8.74 19.11
C GLN A 371 8.64 9.68 17.96
N HIS A 372 7.65 10.01 17.11
CA HIS A 372 7.80 10.92 15.99
C HIS A 372 8.16 12.35 16.43
N ASP A 373 7.42 12.90 17.39
CA ASP A 373 7.69 14.24 17.94
C ASP A 373 9.10 14.33 18.54
N GLN A 374 9.54 13.27 19.24
CA GLN A 374 10.89 13.23 19.82
C GLN A 374 11.95 13.15 18.72
N PHE A 375 11.77 12.26 17.74
CA PHE A 375 12.68 12.16 16.59
C PHE A 375 12.82 13.50 15.85
N LEU A 376 11.72 14.20 15.58
CA LEU A 376 11.75 15.49 14.89
C LEU A 376 12.52 16.57 15.67
N LEU A 377 12.45 16.54 17.01
CA LEU A 377 13.24 17.44 17.84
C LEU A 377 14.74 17.17 17.70
N ASP A 378 15.14 15.90 17.71
CA ASP A 378 16.54 15.48 17.63
C ASP A 378 17.10 15.69 16.22
N ALA A 379 16.34 15.35 15.18
CA ALA A 379 16.70 15.59 13.78
C ALA A 379 16.86 17.09 13.48
N ARG A 380 15.94 17.93 13.99
CA ARG A 380 16.05 19.38 13.86
C ARG A 380 17.27 19.92 14.59
N GLN A 381 17.58 19.39 15.76
CA GLN A 381 18.75 19.79 16.53
C GLN A 381 20.03 19.49 15.76
N LEU A 382 20.13 18.30 15.16
CA LEU A 382 21.25 17.93 14.30
C LEU A 382 21.34 18.84 13.07
N ALA A 383 20.22 19.13 12.40
CA ALA A 383 20.20 20.01 11.24
C ALA A 383 20.71 21.44 11.57
N ILE A 384 20.33 21.98 12.72
CA ILE A 384 20.84 23.26 13.23
C ILE A 384 22.36 23.23 13.40
N GLU A 385 22.90 22.17 14.01
CA GLU A 385 24.33 22.04 14.27
C GLU A 385 25.16 21.89 12.99
N GLN A 386 24.59 21.31 11.93
CA GLN A 386 25.28 21.14 10.64
C GLN A 386 25.21 22.37 9.74
N LEU A 387 24.11 23.13 9.79
CA LEU A 387 23.86 24.22 8.84
C LEU A 387 24.27 25.59 9.35
N LEU A 388 24.10 25.85 10.66
CA LEU A 388 24.31 27.18 11.25
C LEU A 388 25.69 27.30 11.89
N ASP A 389 26.15 28.54 12.06
CA ASP A 389 27.32 28.78 12.89
C ASP A 389 26.99 28.55 14.39
N ALA A 390 28.04 28.44 15.22
CA ALA A 390 27.89 28.06 16.62
C ALA A 390 26.99 29.03 17.42
N ASP A 391 26.98 30.32 17.05
CA ASP A 391 26.24 31.36 17.75
C ASP A 391 24.76 31.38 17.32
N GLU A 392 24.47 31.24 16.02
CA GLU A 392 23.10 31.11 15.50
C GLU A 392 22.43 29.81 15.98
N ALA A 393 23.16 28.70 15.98
CA ALA A 393 22.70 27.43 16.53
C ALA A 393 22.33 27.54 18.01
N LEU A 394 23.18 28.21 18.80
CA LEU A 394 22.93 28.45 20.22
C LEU A 394 21.68 29.31 20.44
N ILE A 395 21.47 30.36 19.63
CA ILE A 395 20.28 31.23 19.72
C ILE A 395 19.00 30.44 19.46
N ILE A 396 18.95 29.60 18.42
CA ILE A 396 17.75 28.82 18.08
C ILE A 396 17.45 27.77 19.16
N ARG A 397 18.48 27.07 19.67
CA ARG A 397 18.35 26.12 20.79
C ARG A 397 17.77 26.78 22.03
N CYS A 398 18.36 27.90 22.45
CA CYS A 398 17.87 28.66 23.59
C CYS A 398 16.43 29.15 23.34
N GLY A 399 16.13 29.63 22.14
CA GLY A 399 14.78 30.06 21.76
C GLY A 399 13.74 28.94 21.87
N THR A 400 14.07 27.72 21.46
CA THR A 400 13.18 26.56 21.52
C THR A 400 12.87 26.16 22.96
N VAL A 401 13.90 26.06 23.82
CA VAL A 401 13.75 25.77 25.26
C VAL A 401 12.92 26.86 25.94
N VAL A 402 13.20 28.13 25.65
CA VAL A 402 12.42 29.27 26.18
C VAL A 402 10.97 29.20 25.70
N SER A 403 10.71 28.89 24.43
CA SER A 403 9.36 28.79 23.89
C SER A 403 8.56 27.65 24.55
N LYS A 404 9.17 26.48 24.71
CA LYS A 404 8.53 25.28 25.28
C LYS A 404 8.26 25.42 26.78
N HIS A 405 9.23 25.93 27.55
CA HIS A 405 9.18 25.91 29.01
C HIS A 405 8.89 27.26 29.67
N LEU A 406 9.19 28.37 29.02
CA LEU A 406 9.15 29.70 29.66
C LEU A 406 8.12 30.65 29.04
N ARG A 407 7.69 30.44 27.78
CA ARG A 407 6.76 31.36 27.09
C ARG A 407 5.44 31.56 27.83
N TRP A 408 4.90 30.51 28.44
CA TRP A 408 3.64 30.57 29.18
C TRP A 408 3.77 31.28 30.54
N LEU A 409 4.99 31.49 31.04
CA LEU A 409 5.26 32.23 32.28
C LEU A 409 5.33 33.74 32.07
N VAL A 410 5.41 34.22 30.82
CA VAL A 410 5.51 35.66 30.51
C VAL A 410 4.12 36.31 30.56
N PRO A 411 3.85 37.23 31.51
CA PRO A 411 2.56 37.93 31.57
C PRO A 411 2.34 38.82 30.35
N GLN A 412 1.08 39.02 29.97
CA GLN A 412 0.72 39.87 28.84
C GLN A 412 1.26 41.30 29.01
N GLY A 413 1.99 41.81 28.02
CA GLY A 413 2.59 43.16 28.05
C GLY A 413 3.94 43.25 28.75
N ARG A 414 4.48 42.13 29.25
CA ARG A 414 5.78 42.06 29.93
C ARG A 414 6.79 41.29 29.07
N MET A 415 8.06 41.56 29.32
CA MET A 415 9.22 40.93 28.70
C MET A 415 10.08 40.33 29.81
N ILE A 416 10.62 39.13 29.58
CA ILE A 416 11.62 38.51 30.45
C ILE A 416 12.95 38.51 29.69
N THR A 417 13.97 39.11 30.28
CA THR A 417 15.34 39.07 29.77
C THR A 417 16.15 38.13 30.66
N ILE A 418 16.73 37.10 30.05
CA ILE A 418 17.54 36.10 30.76
C ILE A 418 18.99 36.32 30.36
N TYR A 419 19.84 36.61 31.34
CA TYR A 419 21.28 36.72 31.16
C TYR A 419 21.92 35.41 31.62
N LEU A 420 22.51 34.68 30.67
CA LEU A 420 23.24 33.44 30.89
C LEU A 420 24.72 33.70 30.59
N GLY A 421 25.60 33.40 31.54
CA GLY A 421 27.05 33.61 31.44
C GLY A 421 27.80 32.79 32.50
N ALA A 422 29.09 33.07 32.73
CA ALA A 422 29.90 32.37 33.74
C ALA A 422 29.47 32.65 35.19
N ASP A 423 28.68 33.71 35.39
CA ASP A 423 28.08 34.11 36.65
C ASP A 423 26.68 33.46 36.84
N PRO A 424 26.11 33.44 38.06
CA PRO A 424 24.78 32.89 38.31
C PRO A 424 23.69 33.53 37.42
N THR A 425 22.78 32.69 36.90
CA THR A 425 21.67 33.10 36.04
C THR A 425 20.91 34.29 36.59
N ARG A 426 20.86 35.39 35.83
CA ARG A 426 20.10 36.60 36.18
C ARG A 426 18.88 36.73 35.29
N ILE A 427 17.72 36.95 35.92
CA ILE A 427 16.43 37.11 35.25
C ILE A 427 15.90 38.50 35.58
N GLU A 428 15.59 39.29 34.54
CA GLU A 428 14.95 40.60 34.67
C GLU A 428 13.57 40.57 34.01
N ILE A 429 12.59 41.24 34.61
CA ILE A 429 11.25 41.40 34.05
C ILE A 429 10.97 42.89 33.85
N SER A 430 10.75 43.30 32.62
CA SER A 430 10.42 44.67 32.24
C SER A 430 9.09 44.75 31.49
N ASP A 431 8.57 45.95 31.32
CA ASP A 431 7.49 46.20 30.37
C ASP A 431 8.05 46.13 28.94
N ILE A 432 7.25 45.64 27.98
CA ILE A 432 7.64 45.65 26.57
C ILE A 432 7.81 47.11 26.13
N PRO A 433 8.97 47.50 25.55
CA PRO A 433 9.21 48.88 25.13
C PRO A 433 8.13 49.38 24.15
N ALA A 434 7.67 50.62 24.34
CA ALA A 434 6.60 51.24 23.53
C ALA A 434 6.88 51.29 22.01
N ALA A 435 8.13 51.09 21.60
CA ALA A 435 8.54 51.05 20.19
C ALA A 435 8.13 49.74 19.48
N GLU A 436 8.20 48.58 20.13
CA GLU A 436 7.82 47.28 19.55
C GLU A 436 6.29 47.09 19.49
N THR A 437 5.54 47.77 20.37
CA THR A 437 4.08 47.73 20.38
C THR A 437 3.48 48.38 19.12
N ASN A 438 4.20 49.29 18.47
CA ASN A 438 3.77 49.94 17.22
C ASN A 438 4.11 49.11 15.97
N GLU A 439 5.21 48.35 15.96
CA GLU A 439 5.53 47.43 14.84
C GLU A 439 4.61 46.21 14.81
N HIS A 440 4.29 45.64 15.98
CA HIS A 440 3.34 44.52 16.07
C HIS A 440 1.91 44.94 15.67
N ARG A 441 1.47 46.14 16.06
CA ARG A 441 0.20 46.74 15.60
C ARG A 441 0.19 47.11 14.12
N SER A 442 1.35 47.48 13.55
CA SER A 442 1.50 47.77 12.11
C SER A 442 1.35 46.48 11.28
N ARG A 443 2.05 45.40 11.63
CA ARG A 443 1.98 44.10 10.93
C ARG A 443 0.59 43.46 10.98
N LEU A 444 -0.11 43.57 12.12
CA LEU A 444 -1.52 43.13 12.24
C LEU A 444 -2.49 43.97 11.39
N ARG A 445 -2.24 45.28 11.23
CA ARG A 445 -3.05 46.14 10.35
C ARG A 445 -2.83 45.88 8.86
N THR A 446 -1.62 45.49 8.45
CA THR A 446 -1.36 45.12 7.04
C THR A 446 -1.97 43.77 6.66
N ALA A 447 -2.00 42.81 7.59
CA ALA A 447 -2.63 41.49 7.40
C ALA A 447 -4.17 41.56 7.30
N VAL A 448 -4.82 42.41 8.10
CA VAL A 448 -6.29 42.61 8.04
C VAL A 448 -6.71 43.37 6.77
N ARG A 449 -5.88 44.29 6.25
CA ARG A 449 -6.21 45.04 5.03
C ARG A 449 -6.07 44.23 3.74
N ARG A 450 -5.27 43.14 3.72
CA ARG A 450 -5.19 42.21 2.57
C ARG A 450 -6.32 41.18 2.52
N LYS A 451 -6.97 40.85 3.66
CA LYS A 451 -8.11 39.90 3.71
C LYS A 451 -9.50 40.55 3.55
N GLY A 452 -9.62 41.87 3.63
CA GLY A 452 -10.91 42.58 3.56
C GLY A 452 -11.27 43.20 2.21
N GLY A 453 -10.59 42.84 1.11
CA GLY A 453 -10.69 43.54 -0.17
C GLY A 453 -11.04 42.65 -1.36
N ARG A 454 -12.04 41.76 -1.25
CA ARG A 454 -12.69 41.12 -2.41
C ARG A 454 -14.01 40.44 -2.03
N GLU A 455 -14.96 41.21 -1.50
CA GLU A 455 -16.39 40.88 -1.61
C GLU A 455 -17.15 42.16 -1.91
N GLY A 456 -17.76 42.23 -3.10
CA GLY A 456 -18.65 43.32 -3.45
C GLY A 456 -18.86 43.61 -4.94
N TRP A 457 -19.85 42.93 -5.51
CA TRP A 457 -20.82 43.39 -6.53
C TRP A 457 -20.63 43.03 -8.03
N ARG A 458 -21.68 42.31 -8.49
CA ARG A 458 -22.20 41.96 -9.83
C ARG A 458 -21.70 40.69 -10.50
#